data_AF-A0A4R1R4N1-F1
#
_entry.id   AF-A0A4R1R4N1-F1
#
_cell.length_a   1.000
_cell.length_b   1.000
_cell.length_c   1.000
_cell.angle_alpha   90.00
_cell.angle_beta   90.00
_cell.angle_gamma   90.00
#
_symmetry.space_group_name_H-M   'P 1'
#
loop_
_entity.id
_entity.type
_entity.pdbx_description
1 polymer ?
#
loop_
_entity_poly.entity_id
_entity_poly.type
_entity_poly.pdbx_seq_one_letter_code
_entity_poly.pdbx_strand_id
1 'polypeptide(L)'
;MSIKARVIILSSIFVLLLITAIAAVLQLSEKGRTVAENGRIETESGNGDNNSVKVLNVTSTNQFLVEDMEDLQINKVFQIENYYIDSKAETGNYYFIDENKTLWGEGKNEYGQLGYWKKGEEDIFEREPHKIAENVIHVDRGGFYFTIFLTEEGHLYGMGDNLNGLMGMDNIEGRDYFLNPGSVVTEKPVLLMEDIVYARCGNRNIVALKKDGSVWWWGEFRTTSSKSGKEEKSISYSQPVKMLEGAQYVTCSSFCAGAIKKDGSLWLWGNNTFGSCGINSGEEDFINEPTKVMNEVKMVWFDSMEFNSTQTPSIHQYGDNPEKCIYPYVTFAEKEGGELVACGYEVKGKGSVERTYTLYGDILRTGDAVNGEDFEPVKVSYSEVFQPISIAQKDRDIHLKLKGCQYGWFPEELGEYLDTIGMRFKVIDGESEGEQVYYFVTLDNYFTFYFNQSKELYRFSSTAYGSRDGKILIGMRKEEAERYLGEPIEEVVNADNNIYSNVIYQKDDVWFEIGYEYGRIFYINESRIEPDIW
;
A
#
# COMPACT_ATOMS: atom_id res chain seq x y z
N MET A 1 0.66 -39.84 -23.58
CA MET A 1 0.68 -38.39 -23.34
C MET A 1 -0.58 -38.07 -22.55
N SER A 2 -0.46 -37.99 -21.23
CA SER A 2 -1.59 -38.04 -20.30
C SER A 2 -2.18 -36.67 -20.02
N ILE A 3 -3.47 -36.68 -19.69
CA ILE A 3 -4.36 -35.61 -19.20
C ILE A 3 -3.68 -34.59 -18.24
N LYS A 4 -2.63 -34.99 -17.50
CA LYS A 4 -1.79 -34.10 -16.66
C LYS A 4 -1.16 -32.90 -17.39
N ALA A 5 -0.90 -32.97 -18.69
CA ALA A 5 -0.30 -31.83 -19.43
C ALA A 5 -1.33 -30.79 -19.90
N ARG A 6 -2.64 -31.11 -19.89
CA ARG A 6 -3.71 -30.15 -20.25
C ARG A 6 -4.19 -29.32 -19.05
N VAL A 7 -4.09 -29.85 -17.83
CA VAL A 7 -4.48 -29.16 -16.59
C VAL A 7 -3.53 -28.00 -16.25
N ILE A 8 -2.22 -28.15 -16.51
CA ILE A 8 -1.20 -27.13 -16.22
C ILE A 8 -1.34 -25.90 -17.14
N ILE A 9 -1.88 -26.09 -18.34
CA ILE A 9 -2.05 -25.00 -19.31
C ILE A 9 -3.34 -24.21 -19.03
N LEU A 10 -4.41 -24.85 -18.52
CA LEU A 10 -5.71 -24.20 -18.31
C LEU A 10 -5.79 -23.37 -17.01
N SER A 11 -5.24 -23.84 -15.88
CA SER A 11 -5.21 -23.06 -14.63
C SER A 11 -4.32 -21.82 -14.73
N SER A 12 -3.20 -21.95 -15.45
CA SER A 12 -2.29 -20.83 -15.74
C SER A 12 -2.93 -19.80 -16.69
N ILE A 13 -3.77 -20.23 -17.62
CA ILE A 13 -4.49 -19.34 -18.57
C ILE A 13 -5.64 -18.59 -17.89
N PHE A 14 -6.34 -19.20 -16.92
CA PHE A 14 -7.42 -18.53 -16.18
C PHE A 14 -6.92 -17.41 -15.26
N VAL A 15 -5.79 -17.63 -14.59
CA VAL A 15 -5.10 -16.60 -13.80
C VAL A 15 -4.54 -15.50 -14.72
N LEU A 16 -3.97 -15.87 -15.89
CA LEU A 16 -3.51 -14.89 -16.88
C LEU A 16 -4.65 -14.07 -17.53
N LEU A 17 -5.85 -14.66 -17.71
CA LEU A 17 -7.05 -14.00 -18.22
C LEU A 17 -7.65 -13.01 -17.21
N LEU A 18 -7.63 -13.37 -15.92
CA LEU A 18 -7.99 -12.45 -14.84
C LEU A 18 -6.99 -11.29 -14.78
N ILE A 19 -5.68 -11.58 -14.86
CA ILE A 19 -4.60 -10.58 -14.86
C ILE A 19 -4.67 -9.66 -16.09
N THR A 20 -4.93 -10.17 -17.29
CA THR A 20 -5.05 -9.35 -18.50
C THR A 20 -6.33 -8.51 -18.53
N ALA A 21 -7.44 -9.00 -17.97
CA ALA A 21 -8.65 -8.21 -17.77
C ALA A 21 -8.48 -7.13 -16.68
N ILE A 22 -7.70 -7.40 -15.62
CA ILE A 22 -7.33 -6.44 -14.57
C ILE A 22 -6.38 -5.36 -15.14
N ALA A 23 -5.37 -5.75 -15.93
CA ALA A 23 -4.41 -4.83 -16.56
C ALA A 23 -5.05 -3.89 -17.59
N ALA A 24 -5.99 -4.38 -18.40
CA ALA A 24 -6.74 -3.55 -19.37
C ALA A 24 -7.66 -2.52 -18.70
N VAL A 25 -7.93 -2.66 -17.40
CA VAL A 25 -8.90 -1.86 -16.64
C VAL A 25 -8.20 -0.90 -15.68
N LEU A 26 -7.02 -1.28 -15.19
CA LEU A 26 -6.08 -0.38 -14.53
C LEU A 26 -5.74 0.82 -15.43
N GLN A 27 -5.62 0.62 -16.75
CA GLN A 27 -5.47 1.71 -17.74
C GLN A 27 -6.63 2.74 -17.75
N LEU A 28 -7.80 2.42 -17.17
CA LEU A 28 -8.97 3.31 -17.14
C LEU A 28 -9.28 3.86 -15.74
N SER A 29 -8.89 3.15 -14.67
CA SER A 29 -9.05 3.57 -13.27
C SER A 29 -8.18 4.77 -12.89
N GLU A 30 -6.99 4.91 -13.51
CA GLU A 30 -6.09 6.05 -13.33
C GLU A 30 -6.71 7.40 -13.72
N LYS A 31 -7.75 7.43 -14.57
CA LYS A 31 -8.45 8.69 -14.90
C LYS A 31 -9.49 9.12 -13.85
N GLY A 32 -9.78 8.27 -12.85
CA GLY A 32 -10.89 8.44 -11.93
C GLY A 32 -10.57 8.96 -10.53
N ARG A 33 -9.29 9.18 -10.18
CA ARG A 33 -8.89 9.58 -8.81
C ARG A 33 -8.99 11.08 -8.52
N THR A 34 -9.28 11.91 -9.52
CA THR A 34 -9.70 13.31 -9.29
C THR A 34 -11.11 13.54 -9.80
N VAL A 35 -11.99 14.03 -8.93
CA VAL A 35 -13.32 14.55 -9.31
C VAL A 35 -13.11 15.66 -10.35
N ALA A 36 -13.36 15.35 -11.62
CA ALA A 36 -13.43 16.33 -12.68
C ALA A 36 -14.91 16.60 -12.98
N GLU A 37 -15.44 17.69 -12.43
CA GLU A 37 -16.66 18.29 -12.99
C GLU A 37 -16.36 18.80 -14.41
N ASN A 38 -17.28 18.49 -15.32
CA ASN A 38 -17.19 18.71 -16.76
C ASN A 38 -16.82 20.15 -17.15
N GLY A 39 -15.81 20.29 -18.00
CA GLY A 39 -15.54 21.51 -18.76
C GLY A 39 -14.97 21.18 -20.14
N ARG A 40 -15.77 21.38 -21.20
CA ARG A 40 -15.33 21.34 -22.60
C ARG A 40 -14.26 22.41 -22.84
N ILE A 41 -13.13 22.05 -23.46
CA ILE A 41 -12.23 23.02 -24.10
C ILE A 41 -11.86 22.48 -25.49
N GLU A 42 -12.08 23.33 -26.50
CA GLU A 42 -11.79 23.11 -27.91
C GLU A 42 -10.28 23.09 -28.20
N THR A 43 -9.90 22.33 -29.23
CA THR A 43 -8.52 22.15 -29.69
C THR A 43 -8.07 23.31 -30.60
N GLU A 44 -6.89 23.86 -30.36
CA GLU A 44 -6.07 24.48 -31.41
C GLU A 44 -4.71 23.80 -31.52
N SER A 45 -4.32 23.52 -32.76
CA SER A 45 -3.13 22.81 -33.20
C SER A 45 -1.90 23.71 -33.29
N GLY A 46 -0.75 23.24 -32.82
CA GLY A 46 0.57 23.83 -33.07
C GLY A 46 1.71 22.87 -32.73
N ASN A 47 2.64 22.69 -33.66
CA ASN A 47 3.72 21.68 -33.70
C ASN A 47 5.07 22.31 -33.24
N GLY A 48 5.90 21.58 -32.47
CA GLY A 48 7.37 21.80 -32.39
C GLY A 48 8.00 22.09 -31.00
N ASP A 49 8.70 21.09 -30.46
CA ASP A 49 9.84 21.01 -29.51
C ASP A 49 9.94 21.76 -28.15
N ASN A 50 10.36 20.95 -27.16
CA ASN A 50 11.08 21.17 -25.89
C ASN A 50 10.35 21.82 -24.68
N ASN A 51 10.15 21.00 -23.64
CA ASN A 51 9.86 21.35 -22.23
C ASN A 51 8.94 22.56 -22.02
N SER A 52 7.68 22.47 -22.47
CA SER A 52 6.66 23.46 -22.12
C SER A 52 5.97 23.09 -20.80
N VAL A 53 6.34 23.80 -19.73
CA VAL A 53 5.62 23.78 -18.45
C VAL A 53 4.30 24.56 -18.61
N LYS A 54 3.16 23.90 -18.43
CA LYS A 54 1.85 24.55 -18.47
C LYS A 54 1.29 24.72 -17.05
N VAL A 55 1.08 25.97 -16.63
CA VAL A 55 0.44 26.29 -15.35
C VAL A 55 -1.08 26.14 -15.50
N LEU A 56 -1.70 25.28 -14.69
CA LEU A 56 -3.15 25.05 -14.72
C LEU A 56 -3.86 25.89 -13.63
N ASN A 57 -4.99 26.51 -14.00
CA ASN A 57 -5.98 26.99 -13.05
C ASN A 57 -7.02 25.88 -12.86
N VAL A 58 -6.98 25.17 -11.74
CA VAL A 58 -7.90 24.08 -11.44
C VAL A 58 -8.64 24.38 -10.13
N THR A 59 -9.97 24.28 -10.17
CA THR A 59 -10.90 24.47 -9.03
C THR A 59 -11.36 23.15 -8.39
N SER A 60 -10.75 22.02 -8.74
CA SER A 60 -11.07 20.72 -8.12
C SER A 60 -10.55 20.65 -6.69
N THR A 61 -11.39 20.22 -5.76
CA THR A 61 -10.96 19.96 -4.38
C THR A 61 -10.10 18.70 -4.33
N ASN A 62 -8.86 18.82 -3.87
CA ASN A 62 -8.05 17.66 -3.51
C ASN A 62 -8.71 16.99 -2.30
N GLN A 63 -9.43 15.89 -2.52
CA GLN A 63 -9.98 15.08 -1.44
C GLN A 63 -9.24 13.74 -1.40
N PHE A 64 -8.67 13.43 -0.24
CA PHE A 64 -7.98 12.17 0.02
C PHE A 64 -8.80 11.31 0.99
N LEU A 65 -8.69 9.99 0.84
CA LEU A 65 -9.27 9.04 1.77
C LEU A 65 -8.23 8.68 2.81
N VAL A 66 -8.66 8.49 4.06
CA VAL A 66 -7.82 8.00 5.15
C VAL A 66 -8.48 6.78 5.79
N GLU A 67 -7.68 5.93 6.42
CA GLU A 67 -8.17 4.68 7.01
C GLU A 67 -8.93 4.93 8.31
N ASP A 68 -8.35 5.73 9.19
CA ASP A 68 -8.88 6.05 10.51
C ASP A 68 -8.62 7.53 10.82
N MET A 69 -9.69 8.31 10.94
CA MET A 69 -9.60 9.73 11.27
C MET A 69 -9.15 9.98 12.71
N GLU A 70 -9.43 9.07 13.64
CA GLU A 70 -9.08 9.23 15.06
C GLU A 70 -7.57 9.03 15.28
N ASP A 71 -6.97 8.06 14.58
CA ASP A 71 -5.54 7.76 14.59
C ASP A 71 -4.68 8.98 14.21
N LEU A 72 -5.18 9.83 13.31
CA LEU A 72 -4.47 11.02 12.84
C LEU A 72 -4.25 12.12 13.89
N GLN A 73 -5.01 12.09 15.01
CA GLN A 73 -4.95 13.10 16.07
C GLN A 73 -5.13 14.56 15.56
N ILE A 74 -5.88 14.77 14.47
CA ILE A 74 -6.15 16.11 13.91
C ILE A 74 -6.80 17.00 14.96
N ASN A 75 -6.39 18.27 15.04
CA ASN A 75 -6.82 19.27 16.02
C ASN A 75 -6.54 18.93 17.51
N LYS A 76 -5.88 17.81 17.82
CA LYS A 76 -5.42 17.51 19.18
C LYS A 76 -4.09 18.20 19.49
N VAL A 77 -3.78 18.35 20.78
CA VAL A 77 -2.48 18.88 21.23
C VAL A 77 -1.38 17.87 20.90
N PHE A 78 -0.27 18.36 20.33
CA PHE A 78 0.88 17.51 20.02
C PHE A 78 1.46 16.89 21.30
N GLN A 79 1.52 15.57 21.33
CA GLN A 79 2.22 14.75 22.31
C GLN A 79 2.78 13.55 21.54
N ILE A 80 4.10 13.31 21.62
CA ILE A 80 4.75 12.32 20.76
C ILE A 80 4.21 10.90 20.99
N GLU A 81 3.76 10.64 22.21
CA GLU A 81 3.21 9.38 22.66
C GLU A 81 1.92 8.99 21.93
N ASN A 82 1.16 9.97 21.42
CA ASN A 82 -0.06 9.73 20.63
C ASN A 82 0.22 9.27 19.20
N TYR A 83 1.48 9.29 18.78
CA TYR A 83 1.91 8.88 17.43
C TYR A 83 2.77 7.62 17.47
N TYR A 84 2.95 7.03 18.66
CA TYR A 84 3.55 5.71 18.74
C TYR A 84 2.69 4.70 17.99
N ILE A 85 3.37 3.79 17.30
CA ILE A 85 2.73 2.78 16.48
C ILE A 85 2.79 1.50 17.29
N ASP A 86 1.63 1.05 17.70
CA ASP A 86 1.44 -0.16 18.49
C ASP A 86 0.81 -1.29 17.67
N SER A 87 0.40 -1.02 16.43
CA SER A 87 -0.15 -1.99 15.49
C SER A 87 0.29 -1.65 14.07
N LYS A 88 1.03 -2.55 13.40
CA LYS A 88 1.47 -2.35 12.02
C LYS A 88 1.30 -3.62 11.19
N ALA A 89 0.57 -3.51 10.09
CA ALA A 89 0.30 -4.59 9.14
C ALA A 89 0.79 -4.21 7.74
N GLU A 90 1.55 -5.11 7.13
CA GLU A 90 2.05 -5.00 5.76
C GLU A 90 2.02 -6.38 5.11
N THR A 91 2.21 -6.48 3.80
CA THR A 91 2.08 -7.74 3.05
C THR A 91 2.77 -8.91 3.74
N GLY A 92 1.96 -9.81 4.31
CA GLY A 92 2.40 -11.04 4.97
C GLY A 92 2.97 -10.90 6.39
N ASN A 93 2.94 -9.73 7.05
CA ASN A 93 3.37 -9.58 8.46
C ASN A 93 2.44 -8.67 9.26
N TYR A 94 2.19 -9.03 10.52
CA TYR A 94 1.52 -8.20 11.50
C TYR A 94 2.41 -8.04 12.73
N TYR A 95 2.49 -6.83 13.27
CA TYR A 95 3.16 -6.52 14.52
C TYR A 95 2.20 -5.79 15.44
N PHE A 96 2.19 -6.16 16.72
CA PHE A 96 1.43 -5.42 17.72
C PHE A 96 2.11 -5.41 19.09
N ILE A 97 1.83 -4.37 19.87
CA ILE A 97 2.33 -4.19 21.23
C ILE A 97 1.15 -4.42 22.19
N ASP A 98 1.30 -5.35 23.13
CA ASP A 98 0.27 -5.62 24.13
C ASP A 98 0.28 -4.65 25.32
N GLU A 99 -0.69 -4.79 26.22
CA GLU A 99 -0.81 -3.99 27.46
C GLU A 99 0.40 -4.10 28.39
N ASN A 100 1.19 -5.17 28.27
CA ASN A 100 2.41 -5.41 29.05
C ASN A 100 3.66 -4.90 28.31
N LYS A 101 3.49 -4.13 27.22
CA LYS A 101 4.57 -3.61 26.39
C LYS A 101 5.41 -4.71 25.75
N THR A 102 4.79 -5.86 25.50
CA THR A 102 5.41 -6.95 24.75
C THR A 102 5.11 -6.75 23.28
N LEU A 103 6.17 -6.69 22.46
CA LEU A 103 6.06 -6.73 21.02
C LEU A 103 5.86 -8.17 20.55
N TRP A 104 4.78 -8.37 19.82
CA TRP A 104 4.45 -9.61 19.14
C TRP A 104 4.49 -9.41 17.63
N GLY A 105 4.77 -10.48 16.90
CA GLY A 105 4.60 -10.47 15.45
C GLY A 105 4.24 -11.84 14.89
N GLU A 106 3.52 -11.84 13.77
CA GLU A 106 3.13 -13.04 13.03
C GLU A 106 3.35 -12.84 11.53
N GLY A 107 3.37 -13.93 10.77
CA GLY A 107 3.54 -13.94 9.32
C GLY A 107 4.91 -14.37 8.84
N LYS A 108 5.35 -13.84 7.70
CA LYS A 108 6.60 -14.24 7.02
C LYS A 108 7.85 -13.97 7.87
N ASN A 109 8.78 -14.91 7.87
CA ASN A 109 10.04 -14.81 8.63
C ASN A 109 11.26 -15.36 7.87
N GLU A 110 11.16 -15.49 6.56
CA GLU A 110 12.23 -15.95 5.64
C GLU A 110 13.57 -15.19 5.84
N TYR A 111 13.48 -13.93 6.26
CA TYR A 111 14.60 -13.00 6.46
C TYR A 111 14.67 -12.46 7.89
N GLY A 112 14.08 -13.15 8.87
CA GLY A 112 14.19 -12.77 10.29
C GLY A 112 13.35 -11.56 10.71
N GLN A 113 12.30 -11.24 9.96
CA GLN A 113 11.39 -10.11 10.23
C GLN A 113 10.68 -10.20 11.59
N LEU A 114 10.64 -11.39 12.20
CA LEU A 114 10.06 -11.66 13.52
C LEU A 114 11.11 -11.76 14.63
N GLY A 115 12.32 -11.22 14.40
CA GLY A 115 13.36 -11.13 15.43
C GLY A 115 14.15 -12.41 15.66
N TYR A 116 13.97 -13.42 14.81
CA TYR A 116 14.85 -14.59 14.79
C TYR A 116 15.02 -15.10 13.36
N TRP A 117 16.19 -15.61 13.02
CA TRP A 117 16.43 -16.23 11.72
C TRP A 117 17.06 -17.61 11.84
N LYS A 118 16.65 -18.52 10.95
CA LYS A 118 17.15 -19.89 10.90
C LYS A 118 17.74 -20.17 9.52
N LYS A 119 19.06 -20.31 9.47
CA LYS A 119 19.78 -20.57 8.22
C LYS A 119 19.32 -21.86 7.55
N GLY A 120 18.87 -21.75 6.30
CA GLY A 120 18.49 -22.90 5.47
C GLY A 120 17.02 -23.34 5.62
N GLU A 121 16.21 -22.59 6.36
CA GLU A 121 14.75 -22.70 6.31
C GLU A 121 14.22 -21.64 5.33
N GLU A 122 13.62 -22.11 4.22
CA GLU A 122 12.90 -21.28 3.25
C GLU A 122 11.40 -21.26 3.62
N ASP A 123 10.68 -20.21 3.24
CA ASP A 123 9.21 -20.06 3.42
C ASP A 123 8.71 -20.19 4.88
N ILE A 124 9.44 -19.62 5.84
CA ILE A 124 9.01 -19.59 7.25
C ILE A 124 7.80 -18.64 7.38
N PHE A 125 6.67 -19.16 7.85
CA PHE A 125 5.47 -18.37 8.18
C PHE A 125 4.97 -18.72 9.58
N GLU A 126 5.02 -17.75 10.50
CA GLU A 126 4.45 -17.88 11.84
C GLU A 126 2.94 -17.62 11.82
N ARG A 127 2.17 -18.67 12.09
CA ARG A 127 0.70 -18.58 12.12
C ARG A 127 0.17 -18.02 13.43
N GLU A 128 0.94 -18.11 14.50
CA GLU A 128 0.58 -17.59 15.81
C GLU A 128 1.52 -16.45 16.20
N PRO A 129 1.04 -15.46 16.99
CA PRO A 129 1.89 -14.39 17.48
C PRO A 129 3.15 -14.91 18.17
N HIS A 130 4.31 -14.58 17.60
CA HIS A 130 5.63 -14.83 18.16
C HIS A 130 6.04 -13.65 19.04
N LYS A 131 6.51 -13.93 20.25
CA LYS A 131 7.04 -12.89 21.15
C LYS A 131 8.42 -12.43 20.67
N ILE A 132 8.55 -11.15 20.36
CA ILE A 132 9.78 -10.55 19.81
C ILE A 132 10.59 -9.88 20.93
N ALA A 133 9.99 -8.99 21.70
CA ALA A 133 10.68 -8.18 22.71
C ALA A 133 9.72 -7.70 23.83
N GLU A 134 10.28 -7.25 24.95
CA GLU A 134 9.55 -6.63 26.06
C GLU A 134 9.93 -5.14 26.20
N ASN A 135 9.14 -4.39 26.97
CA ASN A 135 9.33 -2.95 27.21
C ASN A 135 9.35 -2.12 25.92
N VAL A 136 8.57 -2.54 24.91
CA VAL A 136 8.45 -1.87 23.60
C VAL A 136 7.29 -0.88 23.63
N ILE A 137 7.52 0.31 23.08
CA ILE A 137 6.51 1.39 22.99
C ILE A 137 6.16 1.78 21.57
N HIS A 138 6.97 1.39 20.58
CA HIS A 138 6.74 1.74 19.19
C HIS A 138 7.37 0.69 18.27
N VAL A 139 6.66 0.31 17.20
CA VAL A 139 7.13 -0.56 16.14
C VAL A 139 6.84 0.08 14.79
N ASP A 140 7.80 0.04 13.86
CA ASP A 140 7.57 0.48 12.50
C ASP A 140 8.23 -0.46 11.51
N ARG A 141 7.66 -0.55 10.32
CA ARG A 141 8.11 -1.43 9.26
C ARG A 141 8.12 -0.69 7.94
N GLY A 142 9.26 -0.75 7.27
CA GLY A 142 9.41 -0.29 5.89
C GLY A 142 9.59 -1.48 4.95
N GLY A 143 9.07 -1.40 3.73
CA GLY A 143 9.33 -2.37 2.66
C GLY A 143 9.13 -3.82 3.04
N PHE A 144 9.75 -4.73 2.27
CA PHE A 144 9.38 -6.15 2.33
C PHE A 144 9.88 -6.89 3.57
N TYR A 145 11.04 -6.55 4.16
CA TYR A 145 11.72 -7.44 5.11
C TYR A 145 12.42 -6.77 6.31
N PHE A 146 12.28 -5.46 6.53
CA PHE A 146 12.97 -4.76 7.62
C PHE A 146 12.00 -4.14 8.62
N THR A 147 12.27 -4.24 9.90
CA THR A 147 11.42 -3.73 10.98
C THR A 147 12.27 -3.09 12.06
N ILE A 148 11.81 -1.95 12.60
CA ILE A 148 12.39 -1.31 13.78
C ILE A 148 11.42 -1.37 14.95
N PHE A 149 11.96 -1.37 16.16
CA PHE A 149 11.17 -1.13 17.35
C PHE A 149 11.95 -0.31 18.38
N LEU A 150 11.23 0.45 19.19
CA LEU A 150 11.76 1.34 20.21
C LEU A 150 11.27 0.91 21.60
N THR A 151 12.20 0.83 22.53
CA THR A 151 11.93 0.50 23.93
C THR A 151 11.69 1.73 24.80
N GLU A 152 11.10 1.55 25.97
CA GLU A 152 10.89 2.61 26.99
C GLU A 152 12.18 3.31 27.43
N GLU A 153 13.31 2.61 27.37
CA GLU A 153 14.62 3.16 27.77
C GLU A 153 15.19 4.12 26.71
N GLY A 154 14.63 4.09 25.50
CA GLY A 154 15.10 4.85 24.34
C GLY A 154 16.12 4.07 23.50
N HIS A 155 16.11 2.75 23.56
CA HIS A 155 16.88 1.89 22.67
C HIS A 155 16.08 1.56 21.41
N LEU A 156 16.62 1.94 20.25
CA LEU A 156 16.09 1.62 18.93
C LEU A 156 16.78 0.37 18.40
N TYR A 157 15.98 -0.65 18.08
CA TYR A 157 16.44 -1.92 17.50
C TYR A 157 15.96 -2.06 16.06
N GLY A 158 16.73 -2.80 15.26
CA GLY A 158 16.34 -3.28 13.93
C GLY A 158 16.35 -4.80 13.87
N MET A 159 15.45 -5.38 13.07
CA MET A 159 15.39 -6.81 12.78
C MET A 159 14.97 -7.04 11.33
N GLY A 160 15.19 -8.26 10.83
CA GLY A 160 14.94 -8.61 9.45
C GLY A 160 16.18 -8.53 8.56
N ASP A 161 15.98 -8.09 7.31
CA ASP A 161 17.04 -7.95 6.30
C ASP A 161 17.88 -6.68 6.50
N ASN A 162 19.20 -6.79 6.40
CA ASN A 162 20.17 -5.69 6.53
C ASN A 162 20.30 -4.86 5.23
N LEU A 163 19.17 -4.49 4.62
CA LEU A 163 19.07 -3.80 3.34
C LEU A 163 20.14 -2.71 3.16
N ASN A 164 21.21 -2.98 2.40
CA ASN A 164 22.34 -2.06 2.16
C ASN A 164 23.08 -1.55 3.42
N GLY A 165 23.12 -2.32 4.51
CA GLY A 165 23.84 -1.95 5.73
C GLY A 165 23.02 -1.12 6.72
N LEU A 166 21.68 -1.10 6.60
CA LEU A 166 20.78 -0.36 7.49
C LEU A 166 20.95 -0.66 8.98
N MET A 167 21.35 -1.88 9.33
CA MET A 167 21.61 -2.27 10.72
C MET A 167 23.06 -2.02 11.15
N GLY A 168 23.83 -1.25 10.38
CA GLY A 168 25.22 -0.90 10.68
C GLY A 168 26.21 -2.05 10.49
N MET A 169 25.79 -3.15 9.85
CA MET A 169 26.65 -4.30 9.56
C MET A 169 27.27 -4.19 8.16
N ASP A 170 28.45 -4.81 7.99
CA ASP A 170 29.25 -4.76 6.76
C ASP A 170 28.42 -5.12 5.52
N ASN A 171 28.50 -4.24 4.51
CA ASN A 171 27.88 -4.45 3.21
C ASN A 171 28.86 -5.25 2.32
N ILE A 172 28.41 -6.31 1.64
CA ILE A 172 29.25 -7.00 0.65
C ILE A 172 29.26 -6.14 -0.63
N GLU A 173 30.43 -5.64 -1.01
CA GLU A 173 30.60 -4.80 -2.21
C GLU A 173 30.05 -5.49 -3.48
N GLY A 174 29.33 -4.72 -4.32
CA GLY A 174 28.96 -5.14 -5.69
C GLY A 174 27.64 -5.89 -5.85
N ARG A 175 26.75 -5.93 -4.85
CA ARG A 175 25.40 -6.51 -4.95
C ARG A 175 24.31 -5.44 -4.86
N ASP A 176 23.35 -5.48 -5.79
CA ASP A 176 22.06 -4.77 -5.64
C ASP A 176 21.12 -5.66 -4.82
N TYR A 177 20.96 -5.34 -3.55
CA TYR A 177 20.28 -6.21 -2.58
C TYR A 177 18.77 -6.28 -2.78
N PHE A 178 18.18 -5.44 -3.63
CA PHE A 178 16.79 -5.60 -4.06
C PHE A 178 16.54 -6.96 -4.72
N LEU A 179 17.56 -7.49 -5.41
CA LEU A 179 17.49 -8.77 -6.11
C LEU A 179 18.05 -9.93 -5.26
N ASN A 180 18.51 -9.68 -4.02
CA ASN A 180 19.21 -10.70 -3.22
C ASN A 180 19.09 -10.53 -1.68
N PRO A 181 17.85 -10.49 -1.13
CA PRO A 181 17.57 -10.23 0.29
C PRO A 181 18.17 -11.26 1.28
N GLY A 182 18.65 -12.42 0.82
CA GLY A 182 19.16 -13.49 1.70
C GLY A 182 20.61 -13.34 2.19
N SER A 183 21.26 -12.20 1.95
CA SER A 183 22.74 -12.13 2.03
C SER A 183 23.28 -11.67 3.39
N VAL A 184 22.52 -10.89 4.18
CA VAL A 184 22.91 -10.43 5.52
C VAL A 184 21.66 -10.32 6.40
N VAL A 185 21.16 -11.45 6.89
CA VAL A 185 20.05 -11.49 7.85
C VAL A 185 20.59 -11.58 9.27
N THR A 186 19.93 -10.88 10.21
CA THR A 186 20.29 -10.97 11.64
C THR A 186 19.60 -12.14 12.31
N GLU A 187 20.33 -12.88 13.16
CA GLU A 187 19.72 -13.94 13.98
C GLU A 187 18.85 -13.40 15.12
N LYS A 188 19.06 -12.15 15.53
CA LYS A 188 18.39 -11.47 16.64
C LYS A 188 18.34 -9.96 16.38
N PRO A 189 17.43 -9.21 17.03
CA PRO A 189 17.40 -7.76 16.90
C PRO A 189 18.74 -7.10 17.26
N VAL A 190 19.13 -6.10 16.47
CA VAL A 190 20.38 -5.36 16.60
C VAL A 190 20.09 -3.97 17.16
N LEU A 191 20.82 -3.57 18.21
CA LEU A 191 20.75 -2.20 18.75
C LEU A 191 21.34 -1.22 17.74
N LEU A 192 20.52 -0.30 17.23
CA LEU A 192 20.90 0.69 16.23
C LEU A 192 21.34 2.00 16.85
N MET A 193 20.60 2.47 17.86
CA MET A 193 20.88 3.74 18.54
C MET A 193 20.23 3.80 19.92
N GLU A 194 20.86 4.55 20.83
CA GLU A 194 20.35 4.85 22.17
C GLU A 194 19.88 6.30 22.29
N ASP A 195 19.15 6.63 23.35
CA ASP A 195 18.54 7.94 23.62
C ASP A 195 17.56 8.41 22.55
N ILE A 196 16.86 7.46 21.92
CA ILE A 196 15.79 7.73 20.96
C ILE A 196 14.47 8.00 21.68
N VAL A 197 13.69 8.96 21.17
CA VAL A 197 12.30 9.22 21.62
C VAL A 197 11.26 8.84 20.56
N TYR A 198 11.66 8.79 19.29
CA TYR A 198 10.81 8.41 18.16
C TYR A 198 11.67 8.04 16.96
N ALA A 199 11.20 7.11 16.12
CA ALA A 199 11.87 6.75 14.88
C ALA A 199 10.83 6.32 13.84
N ARG A 200 11.19 6.36 12.57
CA ARG A 200 10.41 5.83 11.45
C ARG A 200 11.35 5.15 10.47
N CYS A 201 10.85 4.22 9.67
CA CYS A 201 11.61 3.60 8.59
C CYS A 201 10.83 3.55 7.27
N GLY A 202 11.53 3.77 6.16
CA GLY A 202 11.05 3.48 4.81
C GLY A 202 11.62 2.16 4.29
N ASN A 203 11.43 1.86 3.00
CA ASN A 203 11.92 0.60 2.41
C ASN A 203 13.43 0.36 2.59
N ARG A 204 14.24 1.42 2.68
CA ARG A 204 15.71 1.33 2.73
C ARG A 204 16.36 2.40 3.61
N ASN A 205 15.62 3.01 4.53
CA ASN A 205 16.13 4.12 5.33
C ASN A 205 15.47 4.19 6.70
N ILE A 206 16.16 4.83 7.64
CA ILE A 206 15.70 5.06 9.01
C ILE A 206 15.90 6.53 9.33
N VAL A 207 14.91 7.15 9.96
CA VAL A 207 15.05 8.44 10.62
C VAL A 207 14.80 8.28 12.12
N ALA A 208 15.68 8.83 12.94
CA ALA A 208 15.61 8.74 14.39
C ALA A 208 15.70 10.12 15.03
N LEU A 209 14.86 10.36 16.04
CA LEU A 209 14.85 11.56 16.87
C LEU A 209 15.40 11.23 18.25
N LYS A 210 16.47 11.91 18.66
CA LYS A 210 17.05 11.76 20.00
C LYS A 210 16.36 12.66 21.03
N LYS A 211 16.50 12.31 22.32
CA LYS A 211 16.03 13.10 23.48
C LYS A 211 16.53 14.56 23.47
N ASP A 212 17.71 14.82 22.91
CA ASP A 212 18.28 16.17 22.79
C ASP A 212 17.68 17.00 21.62
N GLY A 213 16.80 16.40 20.81
CA GLY A 213 16.20 17.02 19.64
C GLY A 213 17.06 16.95 18.37
N SER A 214 18.16 16.19 18.36
CA SER A 214 18.91 15.90 17.15
C SER A 214 18.22 14.83 16.31
N VAL A 215 18.24 15.03 14.99
CA VAL A 215 17.69 14.12 13.98
C VAL A 215 18.83 13.41 13.30
N TRP A 216 18.73 12.10 13.20
CA TRP A 216 19.70 11.23 12.54
C TRP A 216 19.03 10.47 11.42
N TRP A 217 19.71 10.32 10.29
CA TRP A 217 19.22 9.59 9.13
C TRP A 217 20.33 8.76 8.52
N TRP A 218 19.96 7.58 8.01
CA TRP A 218 20.83 6.70 7.23
C TRP A 218 20.01 5.73 6.40
N GLY A 219 20.70 5.02 5.52
CA GLY A 219 20.11 4.21 4.47
C GLY A 219 20.13 4.93 3.13
N GLU A 220 19.16 4.63 2.28
CA GLU A 220 19.12 5.04 0.89
C GLU A 220 17.74 5.59 0.51
N PHE A 221 17.72 6.70 -0.21
CA PHE A 221 16.63 7.06 -1.11
C PHE A 221 17.08 6.79 -2.54
N ARG A 222 16.30 6.01 -3.29
CA ARG A 222 16.58 5.66 -4.68
C ARG A 222 15.35 5.95 -5.53
N THR A 223 15.55 6.60 -6.66
CA THR A 223 14.51 6.84 -7.66
C THR A 223 15.02 6.46 -9.03
N THR A 224 14.10 5.97 -9.83
CA THR A 224 14.32 5.64 -11.24
C THR A 224 13.55 6.57 -12.18
N SER A 225 12.89 7.57 -11.60
CA SER A 225 12.27 8.69 -12.29
C SER A 225 13.16 9.91 -12.15
N SER A 226 13.40 10.62 -13.25
CA SER A 226 14.32 11.75 -13.26
C SER A 226 13.83 12.89 -14.14
N LYS A 227 13.97 14.13 -13.62
CA LYS A 227 13.72 15.39 -14.32
C LYS A 227 14.74 15.66 -15.43
N SER A 228 15.96 15.14 -15.28
CA SER A 228 17.12 15.53 -16.11
C SER A 228 17.62 14.43 -17.08
N GLY A 229 17.01 13.25 -17.14
CA GLY A 229 17.45 12.15 -18.02
C GLY A 229 17.09 10.74 -17.55
N LYS A 230 17.51 9.71 -18.31
CA LYS A 230 17.26 8.29 -18.04
C LYS A 230 18.33 7.66 -17.11
N GLU A 231 18.58 8.25 -15.96
CA GLU A 231 19.54 7.73 -14.99
C GLU A 231 18.89 7.53 -13.63
N GLU A 232 19.28 6.44 -12.97
CA GLU A 232 18.96 6.22 -11.57
C GLU A 232 19.69 7.24 -10.71
N LYS A 233 18.98 7.77 -9.71
CA LYS A 233 19.53 8.73 -8.75
C LYS A 233 19.29 8.23 -7.33
N SER A 234 20.30 8.41 -6.48
CA SER A 234 20.20 8.05 -5.07
C SER A 234 21.00 8.98 -4.16
N ILE A 235 20.55 9.04 -2.90
CA ILE A 235 21.32 9.56 -1.77
C ILE A 235 21.44 8.39 -0.79
N SER A 236 22.65 8.13 -0.29
CA SER A 236 22.83 7.10 0.73
C SER A 236 23.86 7.45 1.80
N TYR A 237 23.61 6.97 3.02
CA TYR A 237 24.58 6.90 4.11
C TYR A 237 24.53 5.51 4.72
N SER A 238 25.68 4.84 4.80
CA SER A 238 25.80 3.50 5.40
C SER A 238 25.83 3.51 6.92
N GLN A 239 25.89 4.69 7.54
CA GLN A 239 25.95 4.89 8.99
C GLN A 239 25.10 6.10 9.38
N PRO A 240 24.60 6.18 10.63
CA PRO A 240 23.82 7.32 11.10
C PRO A 240 24.55 8.65 10.92
N VAL A 241 23.94 9.57 10.18
CA VAL A 241 24.41 10.95 10.02
C VAL A 241 23.45 11.90 10.72
N LYS A 242 23.98 12.83 11.51
CA LYS A 242 23.18 13.90 12.11
C LYS A 242 22.76 14.88 11.01
N MET A 243 21.46 15.00 10.79
CA MET A 243 20.88 15.83 9.74
C MET A 243 20.43 17.20 10.25
N LEU A 244 19.82 17.24 11.45
CA LEU A 244 19.17 18.44 11.97
C LEU A 244 19.22 18.48 13.49
N GLU A 245 19.03 19.66 14.08
CA GLU A 245 18.88 19.87 15.51
C GLU A 245 17.62 20.70 15.84
N GLY A 246 17.11 20.54 17.06
CA GLY A 246 15.94 21.26 17.57
C GLY A 246 14.59 20.70 17.07
N ALA A 247 14.58 19.44 16.63
CA ALA A 247 13.37 18.75 16.21
C ALA A 247 12.52 18.29 17.41
N GLN A 248 11.23 18.10 17.16
CA GLN A 248 10.27 17.49 18.07
C GLN A 248 9.52 16.29 17.45
N TYR A 249 9.55 16.15 16.13
CA TYR A 249 8.96 15.04 15.40
C TYR A 249 9.75 14.74 14.14
N VAL A 250 9.78 13.47 13.73
CA VAL A 250 10.42 12.98 12.50
C VAL A 250 9.53 11.97 11.81
N THR A 251 9.62 11.90 10.48
CA THR A 251 9.03 10.82 9.70
C THR A 251 9.80 10.60 8.40
N CYS A 252 9.60 9.46 7.76
CA CYS A 252 10.18 9.12 6.47
C CYS A 252 9.25 8.19 5.69
N SER A 253 9.42 8.22 4.37
CA SER A 253 8.92 7.20 3.46
C SER A 253 10.08 6.51 2.76
N SER A 254 9.76 5.75 1.71
CA SER A 254 10.76 5.13 0.84
C SER A 254 11.58 6.14 0.03
N PHE A 255 11.11 7.38 -0.09
CA PHE A 255 11.70 8.37 -1.00
C PHE A 255 12.07 9.69 -0.34
N CYS A 256 11.45 10.05 0.79
CA CYS A 256 11.67 11.33 1.46
C CYS A 256 11.76 11.16 2.98
N ALA A 257 12.37 12.13 3.66
CA ALA A 257 12.30 12.28 5.10
C ALA A 257 11.96 13.72 5.50
N GLY A 258 11.44 13.85 6.71
CA GLY A 258 10.97 15.12 7.23
C GLY A 258 11.13 15.23 8.73
N ALA A 259 11.27 16.46 9.20
CA ALA A 259 11.32 16.79 10.61
C ALA A 259 10.53 18.08 10.89
N ILE A 260 9.84 18.11 12.02
CA ILE A 260 9.20 19.32 12.55
C ILE A 260 10.05 19.80 13.72
N LYS A 261 10.45 21.07 13.69
CA LYS A 261 11.14 21.73 14.81
C LYS A 261 10.17 22.23 15.86
N LYS A 262 10.69 22.48 17.07
CA LYS A 262 9.94 23.04 18.20
C LYS A 262 9.31 24.41 17.91
N ASP A 263 9.80 25.12 16.90
CA ASP A 263 9.25 26.40 16.41
C ASP A 263 8.15 26.24 15.36
N GLY A 264 7.69 25.01 15.10
CA GLY A 264 6.67 24.69 14.10
C GLY A 264 7.20 24.72 12.65
N SER A 265 8.51 24.84 12.43
CA SER A 265 9.06 24.77 11.07
C SER A 265 9.19 23.33 10.57
N LEU A 266 8.70 23.08 9.35
CA LEU A 266 8.84 21.80 8.63
C LEU A 266 10.08 21.84 7.74
N TRP A 267 10.90 20.79 7.86
CA TRP A 267 12.12 20.58 7.09
C TRP A 267 12.04 19.25 6.35
N LEU A 268 12.25 19.25 5.03
CA LEU A 268 12.15 18.07 4.18
C LEU A 268 13.46 17.85 3.40
N TRP A 269 13.77 16.59 3.10
CA TRP A 269 14.86 16.18 2.21
C TRP A 269 14.54 14.83 1.55
N GLY A 270 15.29 14.48 0.50
CA GLY A 270 15.06 13.28 -0.31
C GLY A 270 14.50 13.61 -1.69
N ASN A 271 13.71 12.69 -2.26
CA ASN A 271 13.17 12.79 -3.61
C ASN A 271 12.21 13.98 -3.76
N ASN A 272 12.38 14.72 -4.84
CA ASN A 272 11.54 15.84 -5.25
C ASN A 272 11.24 15.83 -6.76
N THR A 273 11.36 14.66 -7.41
CA THR A 273 11.03 14.45 -8.82
C THR A 273 9.60 14.88 -9.13
N PHE A 274 8.66 14.62 -8.22
CA PHE A 274 7.25 15.04 -8.31
C PHE A 274 6.87 16.09 -7.26
N GLY A 275 7.81 16.88 -6.76
CA GLY A 275 7.49 17.98 -5.84
C GLY A 275 7.14 17.55 -4.41
N SER A 276 7.44 16.31 -4.02
CA SER A 276 7.11 15.76 -2.69
C SER A 276 7.79 16.50 -1.53
N CYS A 277 8.90 17.21 -1.77
CA CYS A 277 9.51 18.09 -0.78
C CYS A 277 8.87 19.48 -0.72
N GLY A 278 7.87 19.80 -1.55
CA GLY A 278 7.13 21.06 -1.47
C GLY A 278 7.97 22.31 -1.74
N ILE A 279 9.05 22.14 -2.52
CA ILE A 279 9.91 23.23 -3.00
C ILE A 279 10.23 23.06 -4.48
N ASN A 280 10.41 24.17 -5.19
CA ASN A 280 10.90 24.14 -6.55
C ASN A 280 12.43 23.93 -6.54
N SER A 281 12.86 22.76 -7.02
CA SER A 281 14.27 22.37 -7.13
C SER A 281 14.85 22.56 -8.54
N GLY A 282 14.14 23.23 -9.43
CA GLY A 282 14.48 23.30 -10.85
C GLY A 282 14.55 21.89 -11.47
N GLU A 283 15.72 21.55 -12.03
CA GLU A 283 15.98 20.25 -12.66
C GLU A 283 16.56 19.21 -11.69
N GLU A 284 16.77 19.56 -10.42
CA GLU A 284 17.26 18.62 -9.42
C GLU A 284 16.13 17.71 -8.94
N ASP A 285 16.39 16.41 -8.95
CA ASP A 285 15.45 15.38 -8.47
C ASP A 285 15.49 15.20 -6.96
N PHE A 286 16.53 15.70 -6.30
CA PHE A 286 16.74 15.49 -4.87
C PHE A 286 17.01 16.79 -4.12
N ILE A 287 16.50 16.82 -2.91
CA ILE A 287 16.88 17.77 -1.87
C ILE A 287 17.85 17.03 -0.95
N ASN A 288 19.15 17.30 -1.12
CA ASN A 288 20.21 16.51 -0.48
C ASN A 288 20.34 16.74 1.03
N GLU A 289 19.89 17.89 1.51
CA GLU A 289 20.02 18.32 2.91
C GLU A 289 18.68 18.84 3.42
N PRO A 290 18.40 18.71 4.74
CA PRO A 290 17.18 19.25 5.32
C PRO A 290 16.98 20.70 4.93
N THR A 291 15.90 20.96 4.21
CA THR A 291 15.55 22.30 3.74
C THR A 291 14.23 22.70 4.36
N LYS A 292 14.16 23.92 4.91
CA LYS A 292 12.93 24.46 5.49
C LYS A 292 11.91 24.74 4.38
N VAL A 293 10.72 24.15 4.48
CA VAL A 293 9.69 24.24 3.43
C VAL A 293 8.43 24.96 3.88
N MET A 294 8.13 24.94 5.19
CA MET A 294 6.91 25.55 5.76
C MET A 294 7.12 25.97 7.21
N ASN A 295 6.24 26.84 7.72
CA ASN A 295 6.12 27.20 9.13
C ASN A 295 4.73 26.81 9.66
N GLU A 296 4.55 26.89 10.98
CA GLU A 296 3.27 26.64 11.65
C GLU A 296 2.73 25.24 11.32
N VAL A 297 3.61 24.24 11.28
CA VAL A 297 3.27 22.84 11.01
C VAL A 297 3.22 22.08 12.33
N LYS A 298 2.07 21.46 12.58
CA LYS A 298 1.87 20.57 13.72
C LYS A 298 2.29 19.15 13.39
N MET A 299 1.91 18.65 12.20
CA MET A 299 2.14 17.26 11.84
C MET A 299 2.39 17.08 10.34
N VAL A 300 3.11 16.01 9.99
CA VAL A 300 3.47 15.68 8.60
C VAL A 300 3.39 14.17 8.39
N TRP A 301 2.87 13.76 7.22
CA TRP A 301 2.79 12.38 6.77
C TRP A 301 3.30 12.26 5.34
N PHE A 302 3.80 11.08 4.98
CA PHE A 302 4.26 10.77 3.63
C PHE A 302 3.53 9.54 3.12
N ASP A 303 3.16 9.58 1.85
CA ASP A 303 2.51 8.53 1.07
C ASP A 303 1.15 8.06 1.59
N SER A 304 0.87 8.13 2.89
CA SER A 304 -0.39 7.76 3.51
C SER A 304 -0.54 8.55 4.80
N MET A 305 -1.77 8.94 5.13
CA MET A 305 -2.08 9.52 6.44
C MET A 305 -2.54 8.39 7.35
N GLU A 306 -1.59 7.78 8.06
CA GLU A 306 -1.78 6.73 9.07
C GLU A 306 -0.58 6.67 10.02
N PHE A 307 -0.81 6.18 11.24
CA PHE A 307 0.22 5.68 12.15
C PHE A 307 0.03 4.18 12.35
N ASN A 308 -1.16 3.79 12.79
CA ASN A 308 -1.50 2.40 13.09
C ASN A 308 -2.26 1.74 11.94
N SER A 309 -1.95 0.47 11.71
CA SER A 309 -2.75 -0.36 10.82
C SER A 309 -4.02 -0.79 11.53
N THR A 310 -5.13 -0.54 10.85
CA THR A 310 -6.50 -0.79 11.32
C THR A 310 -6.97 -2.22 11.05
N GLN A 311 -6.16 -3.06 10.40
CA GLN A 311 -6.56 -4.39 9.94
C GLN A 311 -5.46 -5.45 10.09
N THR A 312 -5.90 -6.70 10.17
CA THR A 312 -5.05 -7.88 9.95
C THR A 312 -4.47 -7.86 8.54
N PRO A 313 -3.24 -8.38 8.34
CA PRO A 313 -2.56 -8.31 7.06
C PRO A 313 -3.38 -8.95 5.94
N SER A 314 -3.55 -8.22 4.85
CA SER A 314 -3.80 -8.88 3.58
C SER A 314 -2.49 -9.56 3.16
N ILE A 315 -2.60 -10.86 3.00
CA ILE A 315 -1.56 -11.77 2.50
C ILE A 315 -1.29 -11.61 1.00
N HIS A 316 -2.16 -10.87 0.28
CA HIS A 316 -2.00 -10.64 -1.15
C HIS A 316 -0.64 -10.01 -1.48
N GLN A 317 0.19 -10.81 -2.13
CA GLN A 317 1.54 -10.45 -2.56
C GLN A 317 1.55 -9.61 -3.84
N TYR A 318 0.42 -9.56 -4.56
CA TYR A 318 0.29 -8.91 -5.86
C TYR A 318 -1.06 -8.20 -5.99
N GLY A 319 -1.03 -6.86 -6.06
CA GLY A 319 -2.22 -6.01 -6.28
C GLY A 319 -2.35 -4.88 -5.26
N ASP A 320 -2.97 -3.76 -5.68
CA ASP A 320 -3.37 -2.67 -4.78
C ASP A 320 -4.22 -3.28 -3.65
N ASN A 321 -3.77 -3.18 -2.40
CA ASN A 321 -4.63 -3.54 -1.27
C ASN A 321 -5.83 -2.58 -1.32
N PRO A 322 -7.03 -3.09 -1.63
CA PRO A 322 -8.23 -2.29 -1.85
C PRO A 322 -8.61 -1.47 -0.63
N GLU A 323 -8.09 -1.81 0.54
CA GLU A 323 -8.37 -1.17 1.81
C GLU A 323 -7.35 -0.11 2.17
N LYS A 324 -6.13 -0.17 1.63
CA LYS A 324 -5.09 0.81 1.95
C LYS A 324 -5.33 2.17 1.27
N CYS A 325 -4.97 3.24 1.97
CA CYS A 325 -5.01 4.61 1.45
C CYS A 325 -3.60 5.11 1.15
N ILE A 326 -3.06 4.70 0.00
CA ILE A 326 -1.69 5.01 -0.43
C ILE A 326 -1.70 5.99 -1.61
N TYR A 327 -0.90 7.03 -1.48
CA TYR A 327 -0.71 8.17 -2.36
C TYR A 327 0.79 8.40 -2.54
N PRO A 328 1.48 7.56 -3.33
CA PRO A 328 2.92 7.62 -3.42
C PRO A 328 3.41 8.99 -3.90
N TYR A 329 4.54 9.45 -3.37
CA TYR A 329 5.13 10.74 -3.67
C TYR A 329 4.28 11.94 -3.21
N VAL A 330 3.39 11.76 -2.24
CA VAL A 330 2.60 12.84 -1.64
C VAL A 330 3.05 13.10 -0.21
N THR A 331 3.25 14.38 0.10
CA THR A 331 3.50 14.86 1.47
C THR A 331 2.27 15.58 1.96
N PHE A 332 1.71 15.13 3.07
CA PHE A 332 0.59 15.73 3.77
C PHE A 332 1.10 16.48 5.00
N ALA A 333 0.48 17.60 5.34
CA ALA A 333 0.76 18.30 6.58
C ALA A 333 -0.49 18.91 7.21
N GLU A 334 -0.53 18.89 8.54
CA GLU A 334 -1.48 19.63 9.36
C GLU A 334 -0.78 20.87 9.90
N LYS A 335 -1.35 22.04 9.66
CA LYS A 335 -0.88 23.29 10.25
C LYS A 335 -1.38 23.43 11.69
N GLU A 336 -0.72 24.26 12.50
CA GLU A 336 -1.13 24.54 13.90
C GLU A 336 -2.59 25.06 14.02
N GLY A 337 -3.14 25.62 12.94
CA GLY A 337 -4.55 26.05 12.86
C GLY A 337 -5.54 24.97 12.39
N GLY A 338 -5.11 23.73 12.20
CA GLY A 338 -5.95 22.61 11.74
C GLY A 338 -6.16 22.54 10.22
N GLU A 339 -5.60 23.49 9.46
CA GLU A 339 -5.61 23.46 8.00
C GLU A 339 -4.78 22.27 7.50
N LEU A 340 -5.36 21.46 6.61
CA LEU A 340 -4.67 20.38 5.94
C LEU A 340 -4.18 20.83 4.58
N VAL A 341 -2.92 20.53 4.30
CA VAL A 341 -2.27 20.83 3.03
C VAL A 341 -1.49 19.62 2.51
N ALA A 342 -1.29 19.54 1.20
CA ALA A 342 -0.40 18.54 0.60
C ALA A 342 0.39 19.11 -0.58
N CYS A 343 1.50 18.47 -0.91
CA CYS A 343 2.23 18.67 -2.16
C CYS A 343 2.68 17.31 -2.71
N GLY A 344 3.19 17.27 -3.93
CA GLY A 344 3.60 16.02 -4.55
C GLY A 344 2.75 15.59 -5.74
N TYR A 345 2.84 14.30 -6.07
CA TYR A 345 2.17 13.65 -7.19
C TYR A 345 0.63 13.80 -7.11
N GLU A 346 0.00 14.14 -8.24
CA GLU A 346 -1.45 14.35 -8.39
C GLU A 346 -2.10 15.40 -7.48
N VAL A 347 -1.33 16.11 -6.66
CA VAL A 347 -1.83 17.26 -5.91
C VAL A 347 -2.02 18.44 -6.86
N LYS A 348 -3.26 18.94 -6.99
CA LYS A 348 -3.61 20.04 -7.89
C LYS A 348 -3.84 21.34 -7.14
N GLY A 349 -3.58 22.46 -7.78
CA GLY A 349 -3.74 23.78 -7.17
C GLY A 349 -2.87 24.84 -7.83
N LYS A 350 -2.75 26.00 -7.20
CA LYS A 350 -2.07 27.15 -7.79
C LYS A 350 -0.59 26.85 -7.97
N GLY A 351 -0.10 26.95 -9.21
CA GLY A 351 1.30 26.71 -9.54
C GLY A 351 1.64 25.22 -9.71
N SER A 352 0.65 24.34 -9.83
CA SER A 352 0.89 22.94 -10.18
C SER A 352 1.55 22.82 -11.55
N VAL A 353 2.44 21.84 -11.65
CA VAL A 353 3.26 21.55 -12.82
C VAL A 353 2.70 20.32 -13.52
N GLU A 354 2.83 20.32 -14.83
CA GLU A 354 2.61 19.15 -15.66
C GLU A 354 3.88 18.91 -16.47
N ARG A 355 4.46 17.72 -16.34
CA ARG A 355 5.72 17.35 -17.00
C ARG A 355 5.63 15.91 -17.49
N THR A 356 6.27 15.64 -18.62
CA THR A 356 6.38 14.30 -19.19
C THR A 356 7.67 13.65 -18.71
N TYR A 357 7.58 12.46 -18.12
CA TYR A 357 8.71 11.72 -17.57
C TYR A 357 8.88 10.38 -18.30
N THR A 358 10.13 10.01 -18.57
CA THR A 358 10.43 8.59 -18.78
C THR A 358 10.70 7.98 -17.42
N LEU A 359 9.78 7.17 -16.93
CA LEU A 359 9.95 6.39 -15.69
C LEU A 359 10.76 5.11 -16.02
N TYR A 360 11.31 4.39 -15.05
CA TYR A 360 11.91 3.07 -15.28
C TYR A 360 11.81 2.19 -14.03
N GLY A 361 10.90 1.21 -13.94
CA GLY A 361 10.79 0.41 -12.71
C GLY A 361 10.36 1.20 -11.46
N ASP A 362 9.70 2.34 -11.65
CA ASP A 362 9.06 3.12 -10.58
C ASP A 362 7.65 2.56 -10.28
N ILE A 363 7.17 2.74 -9.05
CA ILE A 363 5.84 2.32 -8.56
C ILE A 363 4.67 2.99 -9.28
N LEU A 364 4.93 4.08 -10.02
CA LEU A 364 3.94 4.73 -10.88
C LEU A 364 3.69 3.99 -12.20
N ARG A 365 4.33 2.84 -12.44
CA ARG A 365 4.04 1.98 -13.59
C ARG A 365 3.33 0.70 -13.17
N THR A 366 2.18 0.46 -13.78
CA THR A 366 1.44 -0.80 -13.68
C THR A 366 1.65 -1.61 -14.97
N GLY A 367 2.08 -2.88 -14.87
CA GLY A 367 2.20 -3.83 -16.00
C GLY A 367 3.45 -4.73 -16.00
N ASP A 368 3.34 -5.89 -16.67
CA ASP A 368 4.35 -6.98 -16.80
C ASP A 368 5.62 -6.62 -17.60
N ALA A 369 6.13 -5.40 -17.46
CA ALA A 369 7.29 -4.94 -18.21
C ALA A 369 8.61 -5.42 -17.58
N VAL A 370 8.80 -6.74 -17.58
CA VAL A 370 10.07 -7.39 -17.34
C VAL A 370 10.82 -7.43 -18.69
N ASN A 371 11.97 -6.77 -18.75
CA ASN A 371 12.99 -6.82 -19.82
C ASN A 371 12.79 -5.90 -21.06
N GLY A 372 13.42 -4.73 -21.02
CA GLY A 372 14.20 -4.23 -22.17
C GLY A 372 13.50 -3.43 -23.27
N GLU A 373 12.26 -3.00 -23.13
CA GLU A 373 11.60 -2.11 -24.11
C GLU A 373 11.69 -0.62 -23.75
N ASP A 374 11.78 0.24 -24.78
CA ASP A 374 11.67 1.69 -24.65
C ASP A 374 10.25 2.05 -24.19
N PHE A 375 10.14 2.51 -22.95
CA PHE A 375 8.85 2.86 -22.37
C PHE A 375 8.35 4.21 -22.89
N GLU A 376 7.05 4.27 -23.21
CA GLU A 376 6.40 5.54 -23.52
C GLU A 376 6.48 6.49 -22.31
N PRO A 377 6.85 7.76 -22.53
CA PRO A 377 6.86 8.76 -21.47
C PRO A 377 5.46 8.98 -20.88
N VAL A 378 5.38 9.07 -19.55
CA VAL A 378 4.13 9.29 -18.81
C VAL A 378 4.00 10.76 -18.48
N LYS A 379 2.83 11.34 -18.76
CA LYS A 379 2.51 12.71 -18.38
C LYS A 379 2.05 12.74 -16.93
N VAL A 380 2.79 13.45 -16.08
CA VAL A 380 2.55 13.53 -14.64
C VAL A 380 2.17 14.96 -14.26
N SER A 381 1.14 15.09 -13.44
CA SER A 381 0.76 16.35 -12.80
C SER A 381 1.10 16.28 -11.32
N TYR A 382 1.70 17.34 -10.79
CA TYR A 382 2.13 17.40 -9.39
C TYR A 382 2.23 18.86 -8.90
N SER A 383 2.34 19.03 -7.58
CA SER A 383 2.56 20.34 -6.96
C SER A 383 3.91 20.43 -6.25
N GLU A 384 4.68 21.46 -6.57
CA GLU A 384 5.93 21.82 -5.86
C GLU A 384 5.68 22.80 -4.71
N VAL A 385 4.41 23.07 -4.39
CA VAL A 385 3.99 23.95 -3.30
C VAL A 385 2.81 23.29 -2.61
N PHE A 386 2.75 23.40 -1.29
CA PHE A 386 1.62 22.91 -0.50
C PHE A 386 0.30 23.57 -0.91
N GLN A 387 -0.69 22.77 -1.26
CA GLN A 387 -2.05 23.14 -1.62
C GLN A 387 -3.02 22.74 -0.52
N PRO A 388 -4.10 23.49 -0.26
CA PRO A 388 -5.17 23.06 0.63
C PRO A 388 -5.80 21.75 0.17
N ILE A 389 -6.14 20.89 1.13
CA ILE A 389 -6.79 19.61 0.88
C ILE A 389 -7.96 19.38 1.84
N SER A 390 -8.76 18.38 1.53
CA SER A 390 -9.76 17.80 2.43
C SER A 390 -9.50 16.30 2.55
N ILE A 391 -9.94 15.71 3.66
CA ILE A 391 -9.87 14.26 3.87
C ILE A 391 -11.25 13.70 4.23
N ALA A 392 -11.47 12.43 3.92
CA ALA A 392 -12.63 11.67 4.35
C ALA A 392 -12.21 10.26 4.77
N GLN A 393 -12.89 9.69 5.75
CA GLN A 393 -12.63 8.29 6.13
C GLN A 393 -13.15 7.35 5.05
N LYS A 394 -12.37 6.32 4.72
CA LYS A 394 -12.75 5.28 3.76
C LYS A 394 -13.90 4.44 4.31
N ASP A 395 -14.91 4.21 3.46
CA ASP A 395 -16.03 3.32 3.78
C ASP A 395 -15.60 1.85 3.61
N ARG A 396 -15.46 1.13 4.73
CA ARG A 396 -15.05 -0.29 4.76
C ARG A 396 -16.24 -1.26 4.80
N ASP A 397 -17.43 -0.72 4.98
CA ASP A 397 -18.68 -1.47 5.02
C ASP A 397 -19.39 -1.43 3.65
N ILE A 398 -18.68 -1.05 2.59
CA ILE A 398 -19.23 -0.96 1.24
C ILE A 398 -19.83 -2.29 0.75
N HIS A 399 -19.27 -3.42 1.20
CA HIS A 399 -19.80 -4.76 0.93
C HIS A 399 -21.21 -4.98 1.54
N LEU A 400 -21.54 -4.34 2.66
CA LEU A 400 -22.87 -4.42 3.28
C LEU A 400 -23.94 -3.72 2.46
N LYS A 401 -23.57 -2.74 1.64
CA LYS A 401 -24.49 -2.09 0.69
C LYS A 401 -24.99 -3.05 -0.38
N LEU A 402 -24.32 -4.20 -0.57
CA LEU A 402 -24.72 -5.23 -1.55
C LEU A 402 -25.68 -6.28 -0.95
N LYS A 403 -26.04 -6.16 0.33
CA LYS A 403 -27.00 -7.06 0.98
C LYS A 403 -28.36 -7.11 0.29
N GLY A 404 -28.76 -6.02 -0.36
CA GLY A 404 -30.01 -5.96 -1.13
C GLY A 404 -29.93 -6.62 -2.50
N CYS A 405 -28.74 -7.00 -3.00
CA CYS A 405 -28.61 -7.72 -4.26
C CYS A 405 -29.30 -9.08 -4.20
N GLN A 406 -30.16 -9.36 -5.18
CA GLN A 406 -30.87 -10.63 -5.27
C GLN A 406 -30.33 -11.48 -6.41
N TYR A 407 -30.14 -12.77 -6.12
CA TYR A 407 -29.93 -13.75 -7.16
C TYR A 407 -31.15 -13.83 -8.08
N GLY A 408 -30.92 -14.11 -9.36
CA GLY A 408 -31.96 -14.08 -10.38
C GLY A 408 -32.10 -12.75 -11.12
N TRP A 409 -31.56 -11.65 -10.56
CA TRP A 409 -31.61 -10.35 -11.22
C TRP A 409 -30.92 -10.37 -12.58
N PHE A 410 -31.55 -9.68 -13.52
CA PHE A 410 -30.98 -9.36 -14.81
C PHE A 410 -29.96 -8.21 -14.68
N PRO A 411 -29.09 -8.03 -15.68
CA PRO A 411 -28.07 -7.00 -15.66
C PRO A 411 -28.59 -5.59 -15.42
N GLU A 412 -29.75 -5.27 -16.00
CA GLU A 412 -30.38 -3.95 -15.88
C GLU A 412 -30.82 -3.69 -14.43
N GLU A 413 -31.39 -4.70 -13.76
CA GLU A 413 -31.82 -4.61 -12.36
C GLU A 413 -30.62 -4.42 -11.42
N LEU A 414 -29.54 -5.18 -11.64
CA LEU A 414 -28.31 -5.00 -10.88
C LEU A 414 -27.71 -3.61 -11.11
N GLY A 415 -27.67 -3.15 -12.37
CA GLY A 415 -27.14 -1.83 -12.71
C GLY A 415 -27.89 -0.69 -12.02
N GLU A 416 -29.22 -0.71 -12.07
CA GLU A 416 -30.05 0.27 -11.37
C GLU A 416 -29.82 0.26 -9.84
N TYR A 417 -29.64 -0.94 -9.26
CA TYR A 417 -29.34 -1.07 -7.85
C TYR A 417 -27.98 -0.48 -7.48
N LEU A 418 -26.93 -0.82 -8.24
CA LEU A 418 -25.57 -0.32 -8.02
C LEU A 418 -25.50 1.21 -8.15
N ASP A 419 -26.19 1.78 -9.15
CA ASP A 419 -26.32 3.23 -9.31
C ASP A 419 -27.02 3.87 -8.09
N THR A 420 -28.10 3.23 -7.60
CA THR A 420 -28.87 3.71 -6.45
C THR A 420 -28.03 3.78 -5.17
N ILE A 421 -27.11 2.83 -4.98
CA ILE A 421 -26.19 2.82 -3.83
C ILE A 421 -24.88 3.57 -4.09
N GLY A 422 -24.75 4.23 -5.25
CA GLY A 422 -23.58 5.03 -5.62
C GLY A 422 -22.32 4.22 -5.94
N MET A 423 -22.46 2.94 -6.27
CA MET A 423 -21.35 2.07 -6.64
C MET A 423 -21.11 2.15 -8.14
N ARG A 424 -19.97 2.70 -8.53
CA ARG A 424 -19.58 2.75 -9.94
C ARG A 424 -19.18 1.37 -10.43
N PHE A 425 -19.65 0.99 -11.61
CA PHE A 425 -19.32 -0.29 -12.23
C PHE A 425 -19.12 -0.15 -13.73
N LYS A 426 -18.56 -1.21 -14.33
CA LYS A 426 -18.52 -1.43 -15.77
C LYS A 426 -19.10 -2.80 -16.06
N VAL A 427 -19.65 -2.92 -17.26
CA VAL A 427 -20.13 -4.19 -17.80
C VAL A 427 -19.04 -4.76 -18.70
N ILE A 428 -18.76 -6.04 -18.54
CA ILE A 428 -17.87 -6.80 -19.42
C ILE A 428 -18.71 -7.87 -20.11
N ASP A 429 -18.71 -7.80 -21.44
CA ASP A 429 -19.31 -8.79 -22.35
C ASP A 429 -18.15 -9.41 -23.16
N GLY A 430 -18.10 -10.74 -23.21
CA GLY A 430 -17.01 -11.46 -23.86
C GLY A 430 -17.29 -12.94 -24.07
N GLU A 431 -16.27 -13.66 -24.51
CA GLU A 431 -16.33 -15.11 -24.72
C GLU A 431 -15.14 -15.76 -23.99
N SER A 432 -15.42 -16.74 -23.12
CA SER A 432 -14.41 -17.51 -22.38
C SER A 432 -14.66 -18.99 -22.60
N GLU A 433 -13.64 -19.73 -23.04
CA GLU A 433 -13.74 -21.17 -23.35
C GLU A 433 -14.87 -21.56 -24.31
N GLY A 434 -15.32 -20.64 -25.17
CA GLY A 434 -16.42 -20.86 -26.12
C GLY A 434 -17.81 -20.56 -25.56
N GLU A 435 -17.89 -20.02 -24.34
CA GLU A 435 -19.13 -19.56 -23.71
C GLU A 435 -19.19 -18.04 -23.62
N GLN A 436 -20.36 -17.46 -23.87
CA GLN A 436 -20.57 -16.04 -23.68
C GLN A 436 -20.55 -15.72 -22.18
N VAL A 437 -19.59 -14.92 -21.75
CA VAL A 437 -19.46 -14.47 -20.36
C VAL A 437 -19.95 -13.04 -20.23
N TYR A 438 -20.75 -12.82 -19.21
CA TYR A 438 -21.34 -11.53 -18.92
C TYR A 438 -21.20 -11.26 -17.42
N TYR A 439 -20.49 -10.19 -17.06
CA TYR A 439 -20.26 -9.85 -15.66
C TYR A 439 -20.08 -8.34 -15.43
N PHE A 440 -20.37 -7.92 -14.20
CA PHE A 440 -20.16 -6.55 -13.76
C PHE A 440 -18.93 -6.52 -12.86
N VAL A 441 -18.12 -5.49 -12.99
CA VAL A 441 -17.01 -5.24 -12.06
C VAL A 441 -17.11 -3.80 -11.59
N THR A 442 -17.02 -3.59 -10.28
CA THR A 442 -16.96 -2.23 -9.73
C THR A 442 -15.71 -1.51 -10.22
N LEU A 443 -15.73 -0.20 -10.40
CA LEU A 443 -14.57 0.52 -10.97
C LEU A 443 -13.30 0.43 -10.12
N ASP A 444 -13.46 0.18 -8.82
CA ASP A 444 -12.35 -0.05 -7.90
C ASP A 444 -11.94 -1.55 -7.85
N ASN A 445 -12.56 -2.40 -8.68
CA ASN A 445 -12.33 -3.84 -8.86
C ASN A 445 -12.44 -4.70 -7.59
N TYR A 446 -13.22 -4.26 -6.60
CA TYR A 446 -13.44 -4.98 -5.34
C TYR A 446 -14.46 -6.11 -5.45
N PHE A 447 -15.42 -5.95 -6.35
CA PHE A 447 -16.57 -6.83 -6.49
C PHE A 447 -16.81 -7.19 -7.95
N THR A 448 -17.06 -8.49 -8.17
CA THR A 448 -17.43 -9.03 -9.48
C THR A 448 -18.75 -9.81 -9.38
N PHE A 449 -19.65 -9.56 -10.32
CA PHE A 449 -20.99 -10.17 -10.36
C PHE A 449 -21.13 -11.00 -11.62
N TYR A 450 -21.43 -12.30 -11.48
CA TYR A 450 -21.47 -13.25 -12.59
C TYR A 450 -22.90 -13.66 -12.92
N PHE A 451 -23.17 -13.75 -14.21
CA PHE A 451 -24.49 -14.11 -14.75
C PHE A 451 -24.43 -15.45 -15.47
N ASN A 452 -25.50 -16.24 -15.35
CA ASN A 452 -25.61 -17.53 -16.02
C ASN A 452 -25.96 -17.35 -17.52
N GLN A 453 -26.11 -18.45 -18.26
CA GLN A 453 -26.50 -18.41 -19.68
C GLN A 453 -27.87 -17.74 -19.94
N SER A 454 -28.73 -17.68 -18.92
CA SER A 454 -30.03 -16.97 -18.98
C SER A 454 -29.93 -15.50 -18.56
N LYS A 455 -28.71 -14.99 -18.34
CA LYS A 455 -28.42 -13.63 -17.83
C LYS A 455 -28.98 -13.35 -16.45
N GLU A 456 -29.11 -14.37 -15.61
CA GLU A 456 -29.51 -14.21 -14.22
C GLU A 456 -28.27 -14.20 -13.32
N LEU A 457 -28.20 -13.25 -12.40
CA LEU A 457 -27.16 -13.15 -11.39
C LEU A 457 -27.17 -14.42 -10.52
N TYR A 458 -26.07 -15.16 -10.51
CA TYR A 458 -25.96 -16.41 -9.74
C TYR A 458 -24.76 -16.46 -8.80
N ARG A 459 -23.76 -15.60 -9.00
CA ARG A 459 -22.55 -15.55 -8.17
C ARG A 459 -22.06 -14.12 -7.98
N PHE A 460 -21.58 -13.86 -6.78
CA PHE A 460 -20.90 -12.66 -6.35
C PHE A 460 -19.49 -13.03 -5.87
N SER A 461 -18.47 -12.28 -6.26
CA SER A 461 -17.10 -12.45 -5.81
C SER A 461 -16.59 -11.16 -5.19
N SER A 462 -15.96 -11.30 -4.03
CA SER A 462 -15.27 -10.25 -3.30
C SER A 462 -13.82 -10.65 -3.08
N THR A 463 -12.91 -9.76 -3.44
CA THR A 463 -11.47 -9.84 -3.12
C THR A 463 -11.06 -8.77 -2.10
N ALA A 464 -12.05 -8.08 -1.53
CA ALA A 464 -11.89 -6.93 -0.66
C ALA A 464 -13.04 -6.85 0.36
N TYR A 465 -12.75 -6.41 1.58
CA TYR A 465 -13.72 -6.25 2.66
C TYR A 465 -14.34 -7.57 3.15
N GLY A 466 -15.44 -8.06 2.56
CA GLY A 466 -16.15 -9.22 3.11
C GLY A 466 -17.41 -9.66 2.36
N SER A 467 -18.09 -10.65 2.93
CA SER A 467 -19.38 -11.18 2.49
C SER A 467 -20.50 -10.18 2.70
N ARG A 468 -21.55 -10.21 1.87
CA ARG A 468 -22.64 -9.22 1.87
C ARG A 468 -23.43 -9.12 3.18
N ASP A 469 -23.31 -10.10 4.07
CA ASP A 469 -23.91 -10.11 5.40
C ASP A 469 -22.99 -9.59 6.52
N GLY A 470 -21.72 -9.29 6.20
CA GLY A 470 -20.70 -8.81 7.13
C GLY A 470 -20.21 -9.85 8.13
N LYS A 471 -20.49 -11.14 7.89
CA LYS A 471 -20.10 -12.22 8.81
C LYS A 471 -18.75 -12.82 8.46
N ILE A 472 -18.37 -12.79 7.19
CA ILE A 472 -17.07 -13.21 6.70
C ILE A 472 -16.33 -11.99 6.14
N LEU A 473 -15.08 -11.79 6.52
CA LEU A 473 -14.24 -10.66 6.12
C LEU A 473 -12.92 -11.22 5.58
N ILE A 474 -12.36 -10.51 4.60
CA ILE A 474 -11.03 -10.77 4.07
C ILE A 474 -10.01 -10.66 5.22
N GLY A 475 -9.03 -11.54 5.24
CA GLY A 475 -8.01 -11.62 6.29
C GLY A 475 -8.41 -12.45 7.52
N MET A 476 -9.68 -12.80 7.71
CA MET A 476 -10.08 -13.68 8.83
C MET A 476 -9.44 -15.07 8.73
N ARG A 477 -9.18 -15.68 9.89
CA ARG A 477 -8.67 -17.05 9.97
C ARG A 477 -9.77 -18.05 9.62
N LYS A 478 -9.38 -19.20 9.08
CA LYS A 478 -10.29 -20.31 8.77
C LYS A 478 -11.16 -20.70 9.96
N GLU A 479 -10.57 -20.83 11.14
CA GLU A 479 -11.29 -21.22 12.36
C GLU A 479 -12.33 -20.16 12.78
N GLU A 480 -12.11 -18.89 12.44
CA GLU A 480 -13.07 -17.81 12.71
C GLU A 480 -14.25 -17.87 11.75
N ALA A 481 -13.98 -18.13 10.47
CA ALA A 481 -15.01 -18.31 9.45
C ALA A 481 -15.88 -19.54 9.71
N GLU A 482 -15.28 -20.66 10.12
CA GLU A 482 -15.98 -21.91 10.43
C GLU A 482 -16.91 -21.81 11.64
N ARG A 483 -16.66 -20.90 12.59
CA ARG A 483 -17.63 -20.60 13.67
C ARG A 483 -18.96 -20.09 13.11
N TYR A 484 -18.94 -19.43 11.95
CA TYR A 484 -20.13 -18.97 11.25
C TYR A 484 -20.63 -19.98 10.23
N LEU A 485 -19.76 -20.50 9.36
CA LEU A 485 -20.14 -21.33 8.21
C LEU A 485 -20.42 -22.79 8.58
N GLY A 486 -19.86 -23.27 9.69
CA GLY A 486 -19.85 -24.69 10.04
C GLY A 486 -18.72 -25.44 9.36
N GLU A 487 -18.83 -26.77 9.35
CA GLU A 487 -17.83 -27.65 8.74
C GLU A 487 -17.80 -27.49 7.20
N PRO A 488 -16.62 -27.59 6.58
CA PRO A 488 -16.50 -27.55 5.13
C PRO A 488 -17.18 -28.75 4.47
N ILE A 489 -17.81 -28.50 3.32
CA ILE A 489 -18.32 -29.54 2.43
C ILE A 489 -17.16 -30.22 1.71
N GLU A 490 -16.23 -29.41 1.20
CA GLU A 490 -15.03 -29.86 0.51
C GLU A 490 -13.88 -28.88 0.71
N GLU A 491 -12.65 -29.41 0.74
CA GLU A 491 -11.41 -28.62 0.84
C GLU A 491 -10.37 -29.19 -0.13
N VAL A 492 -9.87 -28.31 -1.00
CA VAL A 492 -8.74 -28.59 -1.89
C VAL A 492 -7.54 -27.78 -1.42
N VAL A 493 -6.51 -28.49 -0.96
CA VAL A 493 -5.22 -27.90 -0.57
C VAL A 493 -4.25 -28.04 -1.73
N ASN A 494 -3.59 -26.94 -2.09
CA ASN A 494 -2.54 -26.97 -3.11
C ASN A 494 -1.34 -27.78 -2.59
N ALA A 495 -1.05 -28.90 -3.26
CA ALA A 495 -0.13 -29.94 -2.81
C ALA A 495 1.35 -29.50 -2.73
N ASP A 496 1.70 -28.40 -3.38
CA ASP A 496 3.11 -28.00 -3.53
C ASP A 496 3.64 -27.18 -2.35
N ASN A 497 2.78 -26.55 -1.52
CA ASN A 497 3.25 -25.72 -0.41
C ASN A 497 2.35 -25.63 0.84
N ASN A 498 1.12 -26.19 0.86
CA ASN A 498 0.16 -26.01 1.98
C ASN A 498 -0.13 -24.52 2.33
N ILE A 499 0.19 -23.60 1.41
CA ILE A 499 -0.04 -22.17 1.59
C ILE A 499 -1.46 -21.84 1.14
N TYR A 500 -1.89 -22.39 0.00
CA TYR A 500 -3.18 -22.12 -0.59
C TYR A 500 -4.16 -23.27 -0.38
N SER A 501 -5.39 -22.94 0.01
CA SER A 501 -6.51 -23.87 -0.02
C SER A 501 -7.78 -23.18 -0.52
N ASN A 502 -8.57 -23.89 -1.30
CA ASN A 502 -9.93 -23.49 -1.66
C ASN A 502 -10.90 -24.37 -0.88
N VAL A 503 -11.85 -23.76 -0.17
CA VAL A 503 -12.78 -24.47 0.70
C VAL A 503 -14.21 -24.07 0.39
N ILE A 504 -15.07 -25.08 0.26
CA ILE A 504 -16.50 -24.92 -0.02
C ILE A 504 -17.29 -25.13 1.26
N TYR A 505 -18.17 -24.18 1.55
CA TYR A 505 -19.15 -24.24 2.61
C TYR A 505 -20.55 -24.07 2.04
N GLN A 506 -21.56 -24.54 2.75
CA GLN A 506 -22.95 -24.30 2.43
C GLN A 506 -23.69 -23.81 3.67
N LYS A 507 -24.36 -22.67 3.56
CA LYS A 507 -25.17 -22.09 4.64
C LYS A 507 -26.39 -21.40 4.07
N ASP A 508 -27.57 -21.68 4.62
CA ASP A 508 -28.84 -21.02 4.28
C ASP A 508 -29.13 -20.94 2.76
N ASP A 509 -28.93 -22.05 2.03
CA ASP A 509 -29.09 -22.17 0.58
C ASP A 509 -28.17 -21.26 -0.25
N VAL A 510 -27.05 -20.83 0.33
CA VAL A 510 -25.94 -20.13 -0.33
C VAL A 510 -24.68 -20.96 -0.21
N TRP A 511 -24.01 -21.14 -1.34
CA TRP A 511 -22.68 -21.74 -1.42
C TRP A 511 -21.63 -20.66 -1.23
N PHE A 512 -20.64 -20.96 -0.40
CA PHE A 512 -19.46 -20.12 -0.20
C PHE A 512 -18.25 -20.88 -0.71
N GLU A 513 -17.58 -20.34 -1.71
CA GLU A 513 -16.24 -20.78 -2.13
C GLU A 513 -15.25 -19.74 -1.59
N ILE A 514 -14.38 -20.16 -0.68
CA ILE A 514 -13.47 -19.26 0.04
C ILE A 514 -12.03 -19.71 -0.19
N GLY A 515 -11.23 -18.78 -0.71
CA GLY A 515 -9.79 -18.96 -0.82
C GLY A 515 -9.09 -18.59 0.47
N TYR A 516 -8.21 -19.47 0.92
CA TYR A 516 -7.29 -19.23 2.02
C TYR A 516 -5.86 -19.25 1.52
N GLU A 517 -5.07 -18.28 1.97
CA GLU A 517 -3.63 -18.23 1.80
C GLU A 517 -3.03 -18.09 3.21
N TYR A 518 -2.06 -18.93 3.56
CA TYR A 518 -1.56 -19.08 4.94
C TYR A 518 -2.66 -19.27 6.02
N GLY A 519 -3.81 -19.83 5.65
CA GLY A 519 -4.97 -20.01 6.56
C GLY A 519 -5.84 -18.77 6.79
N ARG A 520 -5.61 -17.69 6.04
CA ARG A 520 -6.40 -16.44 6.08
C ARG A 520 -7.16 -16.24 4.77
N ILE A 521 -8.38 -15.71 4.86
CA ILE A 521 -9.26 -15.49 3.71
C ILE A 521 -8.64 -14.44 2.78
N PHE A 522 -8.57 -14.74 1.48
CA PHE A 522 -8.14 -13.78 0.45
C PHE A 522 -9.18 -13.51 -0.64
N TYR A 523 -10.18 -14.37 -0.80
CA TYR A 523 -11.39 -14.05 -1.56
C TYR A 523 -12.59 -14.81 -1.01
N ILE A 524 -13.78 -14.30 -1.33
CA ILE A 524 -15.07 -14.87 -0.96
C ILE A 524 -15.96 -14.88 -2.21
N ASN A 525 -16.44 -16.05 -2.60
CA ASN A 525 -17.46 -16.22 -3.63
C ASN A 525 -18.77 -16.68 -2.99
N GLU A 526 -19.85 -15.94 -3.17
CA GLU A 526 -21.21 -16.32 -2.74
C GLU A 526 -22.05 -16.72 -3.97
N SER A 527 -22.57 -17.96 -4.01
CA SER A 527 -23.32 -18.46 -5.16
C SER A 527 -24.61 -19.21 -4.80
N ARG A 528 -25.58 -19.20 -5.72
CA ARG A 528 -26.78 -20.06 -5.67
C ARG A 528 -26.56 -21.45 -6.25
N ILE A 529 -25.50 -21.62 -7.03
CA ILE A 529 -25.16 -22.88 -7.67
C ILE A 529 -23.94 -23.43 -6.94
N GLU A 530 -23.90 -24.75 -6.77
CA GLU A 530 -22.73 -25.43 -6.26
C GLU A 530 -21.52 -25.07 -7.14
N PRO A 531 -20.43 -24.53 -6.57
CA PRO A 531 -19.26 -24.16 -7.34
C PRO A 531 -18.54 -25.41 -7.86
N ASP A 532 -18.16 -25.38 -9.14
CA ASP A 532 -17.26 -26.38 -9.70
C ASP A 532 -15.86 -26.22 -9.07
N ILE A 533 -15.26 -27.32 -8.67
CA ILE A 533 -13.94 -27.36 -8.04
C ILE A 533 -12.91 -27.60 -9.14
N TRP A 534 -12.00 -26.65 -9.32
CA TRP A 534 -10.95 -26.68 -10.34
C TRP A 534 -9.57 -26.92 -9.75
#